data_AF-A0A2D6G5Q0-F1
#
_entry.id   AF-A0A2D6G5Q0-F1
#
_cell.length_a   1.000
_cell.length_b   1.000
_cell.length_c   1.000
_cell.angle_alpha   90.00
_cell.angle_beta   90.00
_cell.angle_gamma   90.00
#
_symmetry.space_group_name_H-M   'P 1'
#
loop_
_entity.id
_entity.type
_entity.pdbx_description
1 polymer ?
#
loop_
_entity_poly.entity_id
_entity_poly.type
_entity_poly.pdbx_seq_one_letter_code
_entity_poly.pdbx_strand_id
1 'polypeptide(L)'
;MSDFYRPDLGANPEDPFARDETDKLVRRGYWLDMSDRSVLLAMTQGIGAHLHNDQKRAHLQDIGRVHLIDDVCVQEILPPGEAEQ
;
A
#
# COMPACT_ATOMS: atom_id res chain seq x y z
N MET A 1 6.73 1.59 16.08
CA MET A 1 6.23 0.32 15.49
C MET A 1 6.11 0.58 14.01
N SER A 2 6.64 -0.29 13.16
CA SER A 2 6.65 -0.02 11.72
C SER A 2 5.22 0.05 11.19
N ASP A 3 4.82 1.21 10.66
CA ASP A 3 3.47 1.46 10.10
C ASP A 3 3.24 0.76 8.75
N PHE A 4 4.13 -0.17 8.38
CA PHE A 4 4.06 -0.91 7.12
C PHE A 4 3.06 -2.05 7.19
N TYR A 5 2.34 -2.25 6.08
CA TYR A 5 1.56 -3.46 5.85
C TYR A 5 2.46 -4.69 5.81
N ARG A 6 2.03 -5.76 6.49
CA ARG A 6 2.71 -7.07 6.52
C ARG A 6 1.80 -8.13 5.89
N PRO A 7 2.07 -8.58 4.66
CA PRO A 7 1.27 -9.62 4.03
C PRO A 7 1.52 -10.99 4.66
N ASP A 8 0.54 -11.89 4.58
CA ASP A 8 0.71 -13.30 4.87
C ASP A 8 1.45 -13.98 3.70
N LEU A 9 2.76 -14.16 3.85
CA LEU A 9 3.60 -14.79 2.85
C LEU A 9 3.42 -16.31 2.75
N GLY A 10 2.73 -16.94 3.70
CA GLY A 10 2.32 -18.34 3.61
C GLY A 10 1.17 -18.52 2.63
N ALA A 11 0.23 -17.57 2.60
CA ALA A 11 -0.89 -17.54 1.67
C ALA A 11 -0.54 -16.89 0.31
N ASN A 12 0.27 -15.82 0.32
CA ASN A 12 0.73 -15.12 -0.88
C ASN A 12 2.25 -14.88 -0.85
N PRO A 13 3.07 -15.87 -1.26
CA PRO A 13 4.53 -15.76 -1.25
C PRO A 13 5.07 -14.65 -2.16
N GLU A 14 4.30 -14.28 -3.18
CA GLU A 14 4.68 -13.31 -4.21
C GLU A 14 4.19 -11.89 -3.92
N ASP A 15 3.68 -11.65 -2.71
CA ASP A 15 3.18 -10.33 -2.33
C ASP A 15 4.28 -9.26 -2.51
N PRO A 16 4.00 -8.18 -3.28
CA PRO A 16 4.98 -7.13 -3.56
C PRO A 16 5.21 -6.20 -2.36
N PHE A 17 4.36 -6.26 -1.31
CA PHE A 17 4.60 -5.60 -0.04
C PHE A 17 5.50 -6.41 0.90
N ALA A 18 5.95 -7.61 0.50
CA ALA A 18 6.86 -8.42 1.29
C ALA A 18 8.10 -7.63 1.73
N ARG A 19 8.37 -7.65 3.04
CA ARG A 19 9.53 -7.01 3.66
C ARG A 19 10.45 -8.03 4.32
N ASP A 20 11.74 -7.73 4.36
CA ASP A 20 12.73 -8.51 5.08
C ASP A 20 12.71 -8.22 6.60
N GLU A 21 13.59 -8.87 7.34
CA GLU A 21 13.75 -8.70 8.79
C GLU A 21 14.13 -7.27 9.23
N THR A 22 14.58 -6.43 8.29
CA THR A 22 14.92 -5.01 8.49
C THR A 22 13.84 -4.05 8.00
N ASP A 23 12.62 -4.56 7.75
CA ASP A 23 11.50 -3.82 7.17
C ASP A 23 11.81 -3.22 5.77
N LYS A 24 12.72 -3.80 4.97
CA LYS A 24 12.95 -3.37 3.58
C LYS A 24 12.15 -4.20 2.59
N LEU A 25 11.60 -3.57 1.56
CA LEU A 25 10.90 -4.27 0.48
C LEU A 25 11.85 -5.27 -0.22
N VAL A 26 11.49 -6.55 -0.18
CA VAL A 26 12.22 -7.62 -0.87
C VAL A 26 12.09 -7.44 -2.39
N ARG A 27 10.90 -7.03 -2.85
CA ARG A 27 10.57 -6.84 -4.27
C ARG A 27 10.52 -5.36 -4.65
N ARG A 28 11.47 -4.57 -4.17
CA ARG A 28 11.48 -3.11 -4.39
C ARG A 28 11.43 -2.71 -5.88
N GLY A 29 12.08 -3.48 -6.76
CA GLY A 29 12.06 -3.24 -8.21
C GLY A 29 10.65 -3.19 -8.81
N TYR A 30 9.73 -4.03 -8.32
CA TYR A 30 8.33 -4.03 -8.75
C TYR A 30 7.70 -2.64 -8.66
N TRP A 31 7.97 -1.91 -7.58
CA TRP A 31 7.42 -0.56 -7.35
C TRP A 31 8.21 0.53 -8.07
N LEU A 32 9.53 0.41 -8.11
CA LEU A 32 10.40 1.43 -8.71
C LEU A 32 10.28 1.46 -10.24
N ASP A 33 10.04 0.32 -10.87
CA ASP A 33 9.89 0.20 -12.32
C ASP A 33 8.52 0.70 -12.82
N MET A 34 7.55 0.87 -11.91
CA MET A 34 6.21 1.34 -12.27
C MET A 34 6.16 2.84 -12.55
N SER A 35 5.30 3.28 -13.46
CA SER A 35 4.97 4.70 -13.59
C SER A 35 4.15 5.20 -12.39
N ASP A 36 4.12 6.51 -12.14
CA ASP A 36 3.30 7.11 -11.06
C ASP A 36 1.82 6.74 -11.18
N ARG A 37 1.32 6.75 -12.42
CA ARG A 37 -0.05 6.33 -12.72
C ARG A 37 -0.29 4.87 -12.35
N SER A 38 0.69 3.99 -12.60
CA SER A 38 0.60 2.57 -12.26
C SER A 38 0.60 2.37 -10.75
N VAL A 39 1.45 3.09 -10.00
CA VAL A 39 1.47 3.04 -8.54
C VAL A 39 0.14 3.54 -7.97
N LEU A 40 -0.37 4.66 -8.47
CA LEU A 40 -1.66 5.20 -8.05
C LEU A 40 -2.79 4.17 -8.22
N LEU A 41 -2.89 3.53 -9.38
CA LEU A 41 -3.90 2.50 -9.65
C LEU A 41 -3.70 1.26 -8.76
N ALA A 42 -2.46 0.79 -8.58
CA ALA A 42 -2.16 -0.33 -7.71
C ALA A 42 -2.59 -0.06 -6.26
N MET A 43 -2.41 1.17 -5.78
CA MET A 43 -2.71 1.57 -4.40
C MET A 43 -4.18 1.91 -4.15
N THR A 44 -4.94 2.31 -5.18
CA THR A 44 -6.34 2.74 -5.04
C THR A 44 -7.34 1.68 -5.51
N GLN A 45 -6.99 0.88 -6.53
CA GLN A 45 -7.89 -0.07 -7.18
C GLN A 45 -7.30 -1.48 -7.29
N GLY A 46 -6.03 -1.66 -6.91
CA GLY A 46 -5.33 -2.94 -7.01
C GLY A 46 -4.99 -3.52 -5.64
N ILE A 47 -3.81 -4.13 -5.59
CA ILE A 47 -3.23 -4.79 -4.40
C ILE A 47 -3.12 -3.91 -3.15
N GLY A 48 -3.13 -2.58 -3.30
CA GLY A 48 -3.08 -1.64 -2.19
C GLY A 48 -4.44 -1.13 -1.74
N ALA A 49 -5.54 -1.47 -2.44
CA ALA A 49 -6.85 -0.87 -2.21
C ALA A 49 -7.33 -1.07 -0.76
N HIS A 50 -7.11 -2.26 -0.19
CA HIS A 50 -7.51 -2.65 1.17
C HIS A 50 -6.56 -2.19 2.28
N LEU A 51 -5.45 -1.52 1.96
CA LEU A 51 -4.52 -1.01 2.96
C LEU A 51 -5.08 0.25 3.62
N HIS A 52 -4.81 0.42 4.91
CA HIS A 52 -5.12 1.66 5.62
C HIS A 52 -4.24 2.81 5.11
N ASN A 53 -4.75 4.03 5.21
CA ASN A 53 -4.05 5.23 4.72
C ASN A 53 -2.65 5.41 5.34
N ASP A 54 -2.46 5.05 6.61
CA ASP A 54 -1.13 5.13 7.23
C ASP A 54 -0.14 4.13 6.62
N GLN A 55 -0.61 2.93 6.28
CA GLN A 55 0.21 1.92 5.59
C GLN A 55 0.54 2.34 4.16
N LYS A 56 -0.45 2.90 3.44
CA LYS A 56 -0.26 3.46 2.10
C LYS A 56 0.75 4.59 2.13
N ARG A 57 0.62 5.52 3.07
CA ARG A 57 1.52 6.66 3.28
C ARG A 57 2.95 6.21 3.56
N ALA A 58 3.13 5.28 4.50
CA ALA A 58 4.43 4.73 4.84
C ALA A 58 5.08 4.06 3.61
N HIS A 59 4.32 3.28 2.85
CA HIS A 59 4.83 2.64 1.63
C HIS A 59 5.25 3.66 0.56
N LEU A 60 4.44 4.68 0.28
CA LEU A 60 4.76 5.73 -0.70
C LEU A 60 6.00 6.54 -0.30
N GLN A 61 6.17 6.82 1.00
CA GLN A 61 7.40 7.44 1.50
C GLN A 61 8.62 6.56 1.25
N ASP A 62 8.51 5.26 1.54
CA ASP A 62 9.61 4.31 1.37
C ASP A 62 10.05 4.19 -0.10
N ILE A 63 9.11 4.16 -1.06
CA ILE A 63 9.44 4.11 -2.49
C ILE A 63 9.77 5.48 -3.12
N GLY A 64 9.82 6.56 -2.32
CA GLY A 64 10.19 7.90 -2.77
C GLY A 64 9.10 8.63 -3.57
N ARG A 65 7.82 8.26 -3.40
CA ARG A 65 6.68 8.83 -4.13
C ARG A 65 5.68 9.54 -3.22
N VAL A 66 6.22 10.38 -2.35
CA VAL A 66 5.44 11.16 -1.38
C VAL A 66 4.41 12.08 -2.04
N HIS A 67 4.65 12.51 -3.27
CA HIS A 67 3.72 13.35 -4.03
C HIS A 67 2.42 12.63 -4.41
N LEU A 68 2.38 11.29 -4.36
CA LEU A 68 1.17 10.52 -4.62
C LEU A 68 0.31 10.31 -3.37
N ILE A 69 0.76 10.76 -2.18
CA ILE A 69 0.06 10.52 -0.92
C ILE A 69 -1.34 11.14 -0.96
N ASP A 70 -1.48 12.36 -1.47
CA ASP A 70 -2.77 13.07 -1.50
C ASP A 70 -3.78 12.40 -2.46
N ASP A 71 -3.29 11.79 -3.54
CA ASP A 71 -4.14 11.06 -4.50
C ASP A 71 -4.49 9.64 -4.03
N VAL A 72 -3.60 8.99 -3.28
CA VAL A 72 -3.77 7.60 -2.81
C VAL A 72 -4.52 7.54 -1.48
N CYS A 73 -4.21 8.44 -0.54
CA CYS A 73 -4.79 8.47 0.79
C CYS A 73 -6.07 9.32 0.78
N VAL A 74 -7.08 8.87 0.02
CA VAL A 74 -8.41 9.47 0.09
C VAL A 74 -9.05 9.16 1.44
N GLN A 75 -9.90 10.05 1.95
CA GLN A 75 -10.67 9.77 3.16
C GLN A 75 -11.38 8.43 2.99
N GLU A 76 -11.25 7.53 3.98
CA GLU A 76 -12.09 6.34 4.09
C GLU A 76 -13.53 6.83 4.20
N ILE A 77 -14.21 6.98 3.06
CA ILE A 77 -15.65 7.21 3.05
C ILE A 77 -16.23 5.88 3.46
N LEU A 78 -16.57 5.75 4.74
CA LEU A 78 -17.36 4.64 5.24
C LEU A 78 -18.60 4.56 4.33
N PRO A 79 -18.82 3.45 3.62
CA PRO A 79 -20.00 3.33 2.77
C PRO A 79 -21.24 3.52 3.66
N PRO A 80 -22.28 4.25 3.21
CA PRO A 80 -23.45 4.58 4.02
C PRO A 80 -24.38 3.39 4.33
N GLY A 81 -23.84 2.18 4.54
CA GLY A 81 -24.58 0.95 4.81
C GLY A 81 -24.19 0.18 6.08
N GLU A 82 -23.24 0.66 6.88
CA GLU A 82 -22.77 -0.05 8.09
C GLU A 82 -23.20 0.63 9.41
N ALA A 83 -24.12 1.60 9.37
CA ALA A 83 -24.66 2.28 10.56
C ALA A 83 -25.96 1.67 11.12
N GLU A 84 -26.40 0.51 10.62
CA GLU A 84 -27.62 -0.14 11.09
C GLU A 84 -27.42 -1.65 11.26
N GLN A 85 -26.96 -2.08 12.44
CA GLN A 85 -27.41 -3.29 13.13
C GLN A 85 -27.40 -3.06 14.64
#